data_AF-A0A3A9V9T0-F1
#
_entry.id   AF-A0A3A9V9T0-F1
#
_cell.length_a   1.000
_cell.length_b   1.000
_cell.length_c   1.000
_cell.angle_alpha   90.00
_cell.angle_beta   90.00
_cell.angle_gamma   90.00
#
_symmetry.space_group_name_H-M   'P 1'
#
loop_
_entity.id
_entity.type
_entity.pdbx_description
1 polymer ?
#
loop_
_entity_poly.entity_id
_entity_poly.type
_entity_poly.pdbx_seq_one_letter_code
_entity_poly.pdbx_strand_id
1 'polypeptide(L)'
;MKRIIAILPDFISIGFNSFSLKTEEEQFWNWFIKNQEKLYSDEIRSDLKTKLNKELSNRLKRFGSSIKGILKVKNTNGIKELIISAQGVEEFFPKIARLVNNSPTLNNWKFTALIQRTSIESLIKFRYPQATHQAVLVNKNIKCRPLDIVFGFEDIRFTYTEVSNRLNLDVFIPSYNGDEHKYRIKRLLDDLLGEYDFAIEIGIINCISLKEGDEAMGYPIGHLRTVVDQRKLERKKRDYPPVINMVNTHPLHKECKSFL
;
A
#
# COMPACT_ATOMS: atom_id res chain seq x y z
N MET A 1 57.74 33.86 53.64
CA MET A 1 57.35 32.56 53.04
C MET A 1 56.41 32.82 51.88
N LYS A 2 56.75 32.33 50.69
CA LYS A 2 56.19 32.74 49.39
C LYS A 2 54.78 32.16 49.18
N ARG A 3 53.83 33.01 48.78
CA ARG A 3 52.50 32.62 48.28
C ARG A 3 52.65 32.10 46.85
N ILE A 4 52.28 30.85 46.60
CA ILE A 4 52.20 30.27 45.25
C ILE A 4 50.74 30.39 44.80
N ILE A 5 50.49 31.24 43.81
CA ILE A 5 49.22 31.32 43.08
C ILE A 5 49.31 30.28 41.98
N ALA A 6 48.55 29.18 42.11
CA ALA A 6 48.39 28.20 41.04
C ALA A 6 47.24 28.67 40.14
N ILE A 7 47.57 29.08 38.91
CA ILE A 7 46.60 29.35 37.85
C ILE A 7 46.27 28.00 37.21
N LEU A 8 45.06 27.49 37.44
CA LEU A 8 44.54 26.37 36.65
C LEU A 8 44.30 26.85 35.21
N PRO A 9 44.72 26.10 34.18
CA PRO A 9 44.30 26.39 32.82
C PRO A 9 42.83 26.01 32.66
N ASP A 10 42.01 26.98 32.26
CA ASP A 10 40.63 26.79 31.84
C ASP A 10 40.58 25.73 30.73
N PHE A 11 40.05 24.55 31.06
CA PHE A 11 39.63 23.57 30.06
C PHE A 11 38.43 24.17 29.32
N ILE A 12 38.71 24.74 28.14
CA ILE A 12 37.68 25.04 27.16
C ILE A 12 37.03 23.70 26.79
N SER A 13 35.87 23.43 27.38
CA SER A 13 34.95 22.41 26.89
C SER A 13 34.53 22.82 25.49
N ILE A 14 35.28 22.38 24.48
CA ILE A 14 34.85 22.38 23.09
C ILE A 14 33.66 21.44 23.07
N GLY A 15 32.46 22.03 23.18
CA GLY A 15 31.22 21.32 22.96
C GLY A 15 31.30 20.72 21.58
N PHE A 16 31.42 19.39 21.52
CA PHE A 16 31.11 18.65 20.31
C PHE A 16 29.64 18.92 20.00
N ASN A 17 29.39 19.95 19.19
CA ASN A 17 28.15 20.05 18.44
C ASN A 17 28.13 18.83 17.51
N SER A 18 27.53 17.76 18.02
CA SER A 18 27.18 16.59 17.23
C SER A 18 26.15 17.06 16.20
N PHE A 19 26.61 17.49 15.03
CA PHE A 19 25.75 17.63 13.87
C PHE A 19 25.29 16.22 13.48
N SER A 20 24.19 15.75 14.08
CA SER A 20 23.58 14.50 13.66
C SER A 20 23.13 14.65 12.21
N LEU A 21 23.80 13.94 11.29
CA LEU A 21 23.34 13.85 9.91
C LEU A 21 21.92 13.26 9.92
N LYS A 22 20.96 14.00 9.37
CA LYS A 22 19.57 13.54 9.29
C LYS A 22 19.49 12.26 8.47
N THR A 23 18.78 11.27 9.00
CA THR A 23 18.50 10.00 8.31
C THR A 23 17.73 10.24 7.00
N GLU A 24 17.74 9.28 6.08
CA GLU A 24 16.95 9.41 4.83
C GLU A 24 15.46 9.53 5.12
N GLU A 25 14.97 8.77 6.11
CA GLU A 25 13.61 8.82 6.62
C GLU A 25 13.26 10.22 7.15
N GLU A 26 14.12 10.82 8.00
CA GLU A 26 13.92 12.19 8.48
C GLU A 26 13.94 13.22 7.35
N GLN A 27 14.82 13.06 6.36
CA GLN A 27 14.86 13.97 5.21
C GLN A 27 13.57 13.89 4.39
N PHE A 28 13.02 12.68 4.20
CA PHE A 28 11.74 12.47 3.53
C PHE A 28 10.60 13.12 4.31
N TRP A 29 10.47 12.82 5.60
CA TRP A 29 9.37 13.33 6.42
C TRP A 29 9.44 14.83 6.65
N ASN A 30 10.63 15.40 6.84
CA ASN A 30 10.80 16.86 6.91
C ASN A 30 10.35 17.55 5.62
N TRP A 31 10.62 16.94 4.47
CA TRP A 31 10.11 17.46 3.21
C TRP A 31 8.59 17.29 3.12
N PHE A 32 8.04 16.14 3.54
CA PHE A 32 6.61 15.88 3.50
C PHE A 32 5.85 16.92 4.34
N ILE A 33 6.25 17.16 5.59
CA ILE A 33 5.64 18.15 6.49
C ILE A 33 5.59 19.54 5.83
N LYS A 34 6.69 19.98 5.21
CA LYS A 34 6.76 21.29 4.52
C LYS A 34 5.82 21.40 3.31
N ASN A 35 5.41 20.27 2.73
CA ASN A 35 4.62 20.23 1.50
C ASN A 35 3.21 19.63 1.71
N GLN A 36 2.88 19.19 2.93
CA GLN A 36 1.67 18.42 3.19
C GLN A 36 0.40 19.21 2.85
N GLU A 37 0.34 20.51 3.13
CA GLU A 37 -0.82 21.36 2.80
C GLU A 37 -1.08 21.42 1.29
N LYS A 38 -0.01 21.48 0.49
CA LYS A 38 -0.11 21.40 -0.96
C LYS A 38 -0.54 19.98 -1.36
N LEU A 39 0.13 18.94 -0.87
CA LEU A 39 -0.27 17.57 -1.16
C LEU A 39 -1.73 17.27 -0.77
N TYR A 40 -2.26 17.97 0.22
CA TYR A 40 -3.62 17.84 0.72
C TYR A 40 -4.67 18.51 -0.18
N SER A 41 -4.39 19.72 -0.67
CA SER A 41 -5.33 20.53 -1.46
C SER A 41 -5.74 19.90 -2.80
N ASP A 42 -7.03 20.05 -3.14
CA ASP A 42 -7.59 19.63 -4.42
C ASP A 42 -7.62 20.77 -5.46
N GLU A 43 -7.40 22.01 -5.03
CA GLU A 43 -7.55 23.24 -5.83
C GLU A 43 -6.25 23.75 -6.44
N ILE A 44 -5.15 22.99 -6.31
CA ILE A 44 -3.86 23.41 -6.83
C ILE A 44 -3.85 23.29 -8.35
N ARG A 45 -3.23 24.26 -9.02
CA ARG A 45 -2.92 24.20 -10.44
C ARG A 45 -2.28 22.87 -10.84
N SER A 46 -2.71 22.33 -11.98
CA SER A 46 -2.31 21.01 -12.48
C SER A 46 -0.80 20.86 -12.70
N ASP A 47 -0.11 21.91 -13.15
CA ASP A 47 1.34 21.93 -13.37
C ASP A 47 2.12 21.82 -12.06
N LEU A 48 1.67 22.54 -11.02
CA LEU A 48 2.25 22.45 -9.67
C LEU A 48 1.98 21.08 -9.03
N LYS A 49 0.77 20.54 -9.20
CA LYS A 49 0.42 19.19 -8.73
C LYS A 49 1.32 18.13 -9.39
N THR A 50 1.57 18.25 -10.68
CA THR A 50 2.47 17.34 -11.42
C THR A 50 3.90 17.43 -10.91
N LYS A 51 4.43 18.64 -10.70
CA LYS A 51 5.77 18.84 -10.11
C LYS A 51 5.88 18.23 -8.72
N LEU A 52 4.86 18.43 -7.88
CA LEU A 52 4.84 17.94 -6.51
C LEU A 52 4.77 16.40 -6.44
N ASN A 53 3.97 15.78 -7.31
CA ASN A 53 3.91 14.33 -7.45
C ASN A 53 5.24 13.74 -7.96
N LYS A 54 5.90 14.43 -8.90
CA LYS A 54 7.23 14.05 -9.38
C LYS A 54 8.26 14.12 -8.25
N GLU A 55 8.23 15.17 -7.45
CA GLU A 55 9.13 15.34 -6.31
C GLU A 55 8.89 14.27 -5.23
N LEU A 56 7.64 13.99 -4.87
CA LEU A 56 7.27 12.88 -3.98
C LEU A 56 7.85 11.56 -4.51
N SER A 57 7.65 11.28 -5.80
CA SER A 57 8.14 10.06 -6.45
C SER A 57 9.66 9.96 -6.44
N ASN A 58 10.37 11.05 -6.74
CA ASN A 58 11.84 11.09 -6.73
C ASN A 58 12.41 10.82 -5.34
N ARG A 59 11.77 11.35 -4.29
CA ARG A 59 12.20 11.13 -2.91
C ARG A 59 11.96 9.71 -2.46
N LEU A 60 10.82 9.12 -2.80
CA LEU A 60 10.54 7.71 -2.50
C LEU A 60 11.52 6.76 -3.21
N LYS A 61 11.93 7.07 -4.45
CA LYS A 61 12.92 6.28 -5.20
C LYS A 61 14.29 6.17 -4.52
N ARG A 62 14.64 7.08 -3.61
CA ARG A 62 15.88 6.97 -2.82
C ARG A 62 15.89 5.74 -1.91
N PHE A 63 14.70 5.31 -1.46
CA PHE A 63 14.57 4.11 -0.64
C PHE A 63 14.61 2.83 -1.49
N GLY A 64 14.26 2.90 -2.77
CA GLY A 64 14.29 1.78 -3.72
C GLY A 64 13.62 2.15 -5.05
N SER A 65 14.14 1.62 -6.16
CA SER A 65 13.68 1.96 -7.52
C SER A 65 12.22 1.60 -7.78
N SER A 66 11.71 0.54 -7.13
CA SER A 66 10.33 0.08 -7.24
C SER A 66 9.38 0.73 -6.22
N ILE A 67 9.87 1.58 -5.32
CA ILE A 67 9.02 2.19 -4.28
C ILE A 67 8.18 3.33 -4.88
N LYS A 68 6.87 3.28 -4.64
CA LYS A 68 5.89 4.26 -5.13
C LYS A 68 4.96 4.75 -4.03
N GLY A 69 4.56 6.03 -4.15
CA GLY A 69 3.55 6.65 -3.29
C GLY A 69 2.20 6.69 -3.98
N ILE A 70 1.16 6.22 -3.30
CA ILE A 70 -0.23 6.26 -3.75
C ILE A 70 -0.98 7.22 -2.83
N LEU A 71 -1.36 8.38 -3.37
CA LEU A 71 -2.20 9.35 -2.68
C LEU A 71 -3.67 8.99 -2.90
N LYS A 72 -4.37 8.65 -1.82
CA LYS A 72 -5.82 8.43 -1.85
C LYS A 72 -6.57 9.76 -1.84
N VAL A 73 -7.82 9.74 -2.28
CA VAL A 73 -8.77 10.84 -2.09
C VAL A 73 -9.08 10.96 -0.60
N LYS A 74 -9.42 12.17 -0.14
CA LYS A 74 -9.86 12.40 1.25
C LYS A 74 -11.09 11.54 1.55
N ASN A 75 -11.11 10.91 2.71
CA ASN A 75 -12.31 10.26 3.20
C ASN A 75 -13.32 11.30 3.73
N THR A 76 -14.49 10.83 4.17
CA THR A 76 -15.57 11.67 4.72
C THR A 76 -15.16 12.49 5.95
N ASN A 77 -14.10 12.09 6.66
CA ASN A 77 -13.56 12.78 7.82
C ASN A 77 -12.44 13.76 7.46
N GLY A 78 -12.19 13.99 6.16
CA GLY A 78 -11.10 14.84 5.70
C GLY A 78 -9.70 14.24 5.84
N ILE A 79 -9.57 12.94 6.15
CA ILE A 79 -8.26 12.30 6.25
C ILE A 79 -7.81 11.88 4.85
N LYS A 80 -6.59 12.30 4.48
CA LYS A 80 -5.91 11.87 3.26
C LYS A 80 -4.89 10.80 3.57
N GLU A 81 -4.81 9.76 2.76
CA GLU A 81 -3.87 8.65 2.97
C GLU A 81 -2.76 8.66 1.91
N LEU A 82 -1.51 8.54 2.37
CA LEU A 82 -0.38 8.15 1.54
C LEU A 82 -0.02 6.70 1.85
N ILE A 83 -0.19 5.83 0.85
CA ILE A 83 0.28 4.45 0.89
C ILE A 83 1.64 4.39 0.20
N ILE A 84 2.65 3.80 0.84
CA ILE A 84 3.96 3.56 0.26
C ILE A 84 4.05 2.09 -0.13
N SER A 85 4.08 1.81 -1.43
CA SER A 85 4.07 0.47 -2.02
C SER A 85 5.46 0.10 -2.56
N ALA A 86 5.83 -1.17 -2.46
CA ALA A 86 7.05 -1.74 -3.06
C ALA A 86 6.79 -2.35 -4.45
N GLN A 87 5.55 -2.31 -4.94
CA GLN A 87 5.10 -2.99 -6.15
C GLN A 87 5.41 -4.50 -6.15
N GLY A 88 5.25 -5.15 -4.99
CA GLY A 88 5.50 -6.58 -4.82
C GLY A 88 6.98 -6.97 -4.69
N VAL A 89 7.91 -6.02 -4.63
CA VAL A 89 9.34 -6.31 -4.40
C VAL A 89 9.59 -6.50 -2.90
N GLU A 90 9.59 -7.76 -2.45
CA GLU A 90 9.69 -8.16 -1.04
C GLU A 90 10.88 -7.56 -0.30
N GLU A 91 12.03 -7.39 -0.97
CA GLU A 91 13.25 -6.81 -0.39
C GLU A 91 13.02 -5.41 0.22
N PHE A 92 12.07 -4.64 -0.30
CA PHE A 92 11.78 -3.30 0.18
C PHE A 92 10.79 -3.26 1.35
N PHE A 93 10.16 -4.38 1.73
CA PHE A 93 9.14 -4.39 2.78
C PHE A 93 9.67 -3.90 4.15
N PRO A 94 10.82 -4.36 4.67
CA PRO A 94 11.34 -3.87 5.95
C PRO A 94 11.70 -2.38 5.91
N LYS A 95 12.23 -1.92 4.78
CA LYS A 95 12.61 -0.51 4.59
C LYS A 95 11.38 0.40 4.54
N ILE A 96 10.32 0.01 3.83
CA ILE A 96 9.06 0.76 3.79
C ILE A 96 8.41 0.79 5.17
N ALA A 97 8.38 -0.34 5.90
CA ALA A 97 7.84 -0.38 7.24
C ALA A 97 8.59 0.57 8.18
N ARG A 98 9.93 0.59 8.14
CA ARG A 98 10.75 1.54 8.90
C ARG A 98 10.44 2.99 8.51
N LEU A 99 10.31 3.29 7.22
CA LEU A 99 9.95 4.62 6.74
C LEU A 99 8.60 5.07 7.33
N VAL A 100 7.56 4.24 7.25
CA VAL A 100 6.22 4.58 7.77
C VAL A 100 6.18 4.62 9.30
N ASN A 101 6.92 3.77 10.01
CA ASN A 101 7.02 3.82 11.48
C ASN A 101 7.69 5.09 12.00
N ASN A 102 8.55 5.71 11.18
CA ASN A 102 9.16 7.02 11.47
C ASN A 102 8.31 8.22 10.97
N SER A 103 7.08 7.98 10.52
CA SER A 103 6.21 9.05 10.02
C SER A 103 5.80 10.03 11.12
N PRO A 104 5.65 11.33 10.79
CA PRO A 104 5.14 12.32 11.73
C PRO A 104 3.65 12.11 11.99
N THR A 105 3.20 12.52 13.18
CA THR A 105 1.76 12.63 13.46
C THR A 105 1.22 13.92 12.83
N LEU A 106 0.22 13.81 11.96
CA LEU A 106 -0.44 14.95 11.31
C LEU A 106 -1.96 14.72 11.30
N ASN A 107 -2.75 15.71 11.71
CA ASN A 107 -4.19 15.55 11.99
C ASN A 107 -5.03 15.08 10.79
N ASN A 108 -4.65 15.49 9.57
CA ASN A 108 -5.37 15.23 8.32
C ASN A 108 -4.71 14.16 7.44
N TRP A 109 -3.69 13.46 7.95
CA TRP A 109 -2.96 12.45 7.19
C TRP A 109 -2.92 11.09 7.87
N LYS A 110 -2.97 10.06 7.03
CA LYS A 110 -2.64 8.68 7.38
C LYS A 110 -1.49 8.21 6.50
N PHE A 111 -0.52 7.53 7.11
CA PHE A 111 0.60 6.89 6.42
C PHE A 111 0.53 5.38 6.59
N THR A 112 0.58 4.68 5.47
CA THR A 112 0.39 3.23 5.44
C THR A 112 1.53 2.57 4.65
N ALA A 113 2.14 1.55 5.21
CA ALA A 113 3.13 0.73 4.52
C ALA A 113 2.41 -0.37 3.76
N LEU A 114 2.69 -0.48 2.46
CA LEU A 114 2.14 -1.49 1.55
C LEU A 114 0.62 -1.39 1.37
N ILE A 115 0.11 -1.88 0.24
CA ILE A 115 -1.33 -1.92 0.00
C ILE A 115 -1.99 -2.86 1.01
N GLN A 116 -3.04 -2.38 1.67
CA GLN A 116 -3.82 -3.14 2.64
C GLN A 116 -5.01 -3.81 1.97
N ARG A 117 -5.47 -4.91 2.57
CA ARG A 117 -6.67 -5.63 2.14
C ARG A 117 -7.89 -4.70 2.07
N THR A 118 -8.60 -4.75 0.95
CA THR A 118 -9.92 -4.17 0.79
C THR A 118 -10.97 -5.11 1.42
N SER A 119 -12.02 -4.58 2.04
CA SER A 119 -13.09 -5.44 2.56
C SER A 119 -13.77 -6.20 1.42
N ILE A 120 -14.23 -7.43 1.66
CA ILE A 120 -14.95 -8.22 0.62
C ILE A 120 -16.21 -7.46 0.18
N GLU A 121 -16.93 -6.85 1.12
CA GLU A 121 -18.09 -6.02 0.83
C GLU A 121 -17.74 -4.85 -0.12
N SER A 122 -16.62 -4.17 0.11
CA SER A 122 -16.13 -3.13 -0.80
C SER A 122 -15.76 -3.70 -2.17
N LEU A 123 -15.11 -4.86 -2.25
CA LEU A 123 -14.77 -5.52 -3.53
C LEU A 123 -16.02 -5.86 -4.34
N ILE A 124 -17.07 -6.34 -3.68
CA ILE A 124 -18.36 -6.63 -4.31
C ILE A 124 -19.07 -5.33 -4.74
N LYS A 125 -19.06 -4.29 -3.89
CA LYS A 125 -19.66 -2.97 -4.20
C LYS A 125 -18.93 -2.24 -5.33
N PHE A 126 -17.63 -2.43 -5.47
CA PHE A 126 -16.83 -1.98 -6.62
C PHE A 126 -17.08 -2.80 -7.88
N ARG A 127 -18.28 -3.41 -8.01
CA ARG A 127 -18.86 -3.85 -9.28
C ARG A 127 -18.44 -2.81 -10.32
N TYR A 128 -17.52 -3.20 -11.21
CA TYR A 128 -17.36 -2.51 -12.47
C TYR A 128 -18.79 -2.34 -12.97
N PRO A 129 -19.24 -1.09 -13.23
CA PRO A 129 -20.64 -0.85 -13.55
C PRO A 129 -21.02 -1.94 -14.53
N GLN A 130 -22.01 -2.75 -14.16
CA GLN A 130 -22.59 -3.74 -15.05
C GLN A 130 -22.56 -3.11 -16.43
N ALA A 131 -21.93 -3.71 -17.43
CA ALA A 131 -22.12 -3.21 -18.78
C ALA A 131 -23.58 -3.51 -19.15
N THR A 132 -24.50 -2.74 -18.58
CA THR A 132 -25.63 -2.24 -19.33
C THR A 132 -24.98 -1.52 -20.49
N HIS A 133 -25.26 -2.01 -21.70
CA HIS A 133 -24.85 -1.45 -22.97
C HIS A 133 -25.30 0.01 -23.12
N GLN A 134 -24.67 0.92 -22.39
CA GLN A 134 -24.82 2.35 -22.58
C GLN A 134 -23.55 3.02 -22.08
N ALA A 135 -22.67 3.33 -23.02
CA ALA A 135 -21.69 4.38 -22.84
C ALA A 135 -22.44 5.64 -22.33
N VAL A 136 -22.32 5.95 -21.05
CA VAL A 136 -22.76 7.26 -20.55
C VAL A 136 -21.69 8.25 -20.97
N LEU A 137 -21.97 8.94 -22.06
CA LEU A 137 -21.32 10.17 -22.46
C LEU A 137 -21.44 11.19 -21.31
N VAL A 138 -20.37 11.41 -20.55
CA VAL A 138 -20.18 12.66 -19.82
C VAL A 138 -18.81 13.21 -20.17
N ASN A 139 -18.81 14.38 -20.80
CA ASN A 139 -17.71 15.14 -21.41
C ASN A 139 -17.22 14.66 -22.79
N LYS A 140 -17.59 15.44 -23.82
CA LYS A 140 -17.27 15.30 -25.25
C LYS A 140 -15.76 15.25 -25.62
N ASN A 141 -14.83 15.20 -24.67
CA ASN A 141 -13.38 15.19 -24.93
C ASN A 141 -12.59 14.06 -24.27
N ILE A 142 -13.24 13.07 -23.65
CA ILE A 142 -12.53 11.89 -23.13
C ILE A 142 -13.09 10.64 -23.83
N LYS A 143 -12.34 10.12 -24.81
CA LYS A 143 -12.55 8.77 -25.34
C LYS A 143 -12.15 7.76 -24.27
N CYS A 144 -13.05 7.44 -23.34
CA CYS A 144 -12.93 6.19 -22.59
C CYS A 144 -13.30 5.06 -23.55
N ARG A 145 -12.39 4.13 -23.83
CA ARG A 145 -12.75 2.90 -24.53
C ARG A 145 -13.75 2.14 -23.63
N PRO A 146 -14.91 1.71 -24.15
CA PRO A 146 -15.75 0.74 -23.46
C PRO A 146 -14.89 -0.49 -23.12
N LEU A 147 -14.89 -0.87 -21.86
CA LEU A 147 -14.18 -2.04 -21.38
C LEU A 147 -15.18 -3.19 -21.46
N ASP A 148 -15.23 -3.90 -22.59
CA ASP A 148 -16.24 -4.91 -22.95
C ASP A 148 -16.12 -6.23 -22.16
N ILE A 149 -15.74 -6.16 -20.87
CA ILE A 149 -15.39 -7.31 -20.05
C ILE A 149 -16.03 -7.14 -18.67
N VAL A 150 -17.18 -7.79 -18.51
CA VAL A 150 -17.99 -7.80 -17.28
C VAL A 150 -17.87 -9.18 -16.64
N PHE A 151 -16.78 -9.44 -15.93
CA PHE A 151 -16.78 -10.47 -14.90
C PHE A 151 -16.56 -9.81 -13.55
N GLY A 152 -17.45 -10.12 -12.61
CA GLY A 152 -17.36 -9.71 -11.23
C GLY A 152 -16.36 -10.57 -10.46
N PHE A 153 -16.05 -10.11 -9.25
CA PHE A 153 -15.22 -10.85 -8.29
C PHE A 153 -15.71 -12.31 -8.07
N GLU A 154 -17.02 -12.53 -8.12
CA GLU A 154 -17.66 -13.83 -7.86
C GLU A 154 -17.57 -14.80 -9.05
N ASP A 155 -17.30 -14.29 -10.25
CA ASP A 155 -17.21 -15.09 -11.48
C ASP A 155 -15.79 -15.68 -11.68
N ILE A 156 -14.83 -15.25 -10.86
CA ILE A 156 -13.45 -15.74 -10.89
C ILE A 156 -13.33 -16.91 -9.94
N ARG A 157 -12.82 -18.03 -10.46
CA ARG A 157 -12.51 -19.22 -9.67
C ARG A 157 -11.01 -19.46 -9.62
N PHE A 158 -10.57 -20.24 -8.64
CA PHE A 158 -9.18 -20.69 -8.57
C PHE A 158 -9.03 -22.10 -8.01
N THR A 159 -7.97 -22.76 -8.45
CA THR A 159 -7.34 -23.87 -7.75
C THR A 159 -5.91 -23.47 -7.38
N TYR A 160 -5.29 -24.23 -6.51
CA TYR A 160 -3.91 -23.96 -6.13
C TYR A 160 -3.13 -25.24 -5.86
N THR A 161 -1.82 -25.14 -6.03
CA THR A 161 -0.84 -26.12 -5.58
C THR A 161 0.20 -25.42 -4.71
N GLU A 162 0.77 -26.13 -3.74
CA GLU A 162 1.85 -25.60 -2.94
C GLU A 162 3.20 -26.02 -3.53
N VAL A 163 4.03 -25.03 -3.87
CA VAL A 163 5.38 -25.23 -4.37
C VAL A 163 6.31 -24.25 -3.67
N SER A 164 7.40 -24.73 -3.09
CA SER A 164 8.39 -23.88 -2.39
C SER A 164 7.76 -22.95 -1.35
N ASN A 165 6.79 -23.47 -0.56
CA ASN A 165 6.05 -22.75 0.48
C ASN A 165 5.19 -21.56 -0.05
N ARG A 166 4.88 -21.54 -1.35
CA ARG A 166 3.99 -20.57 -2.00
C ARG A 166 2.85 -21.27 -2.72
N LEU A 167 1.76 -20.55 -2.91
CA LEU A 167 0.59 -20.99 -3.63
C LEU A 167 0.73 -20.61 -5.11
N ASN A 168 0.96 -21.61 -5.95
CA ASN A 168 0.80 -21.44 -7.39
C ASN A 168 -0.69 -21.53 -7.71
N LEU A 169 -1.22 -20.52 -8.39
CA LEU A 169 -2.65 -20.39 -8.66
C LEU A 169 -2.94 -20.69 -10.12
N ASP A 170 -3.96 -21.53 -10.35
CA ASP A 170 -4.66 -21.56 -11.63
C ASP A 170 -5.96 -20.77 -11.45
N VAL A 171 -6.02 -19.61 -12.09
CA VAL A 171 -7.12 -18.64 -11.98
C VAL A 171 -7.98 -18.75 -13.23
N PHE A 172 -9.22 -19.17 -13.05
CA PHE A 172 -10.20 -19.34 -14.11
C PHE A 172 -11.03 -18.07 -14.26
N ILE A 173 -11.03 -17.50 -15.46
CA ILE A 173 -11.59 -16.18 -15.76
C ILE A 173 -12.54 -16.33 -16.95
N PRO A 174 -13.78 -15.83 -16.86
CA PRO A 174 -14.68 -15.80 -18.00
C PRO A 174 -14.06 -15.06 -19.20
N SER A 175 -14.14 -15.68 -20.38
CA SER A 175 -13.68 -15.09 -21.64
C SER A 175 -12.23 -14.55 -21.59
N TYR A 176 -11.31 -15.33 -21.03
CA TYR A 176 -9.93 -14.88 -20.82
C TYR A 176 -9.23 -14.45 -22.12
N ASN A 177 -8.77 -13.19 -22.17
CA ASN A 177 -8.23 -12.57 -23.39
C ASN A 177 -6.73 -12.24 -23.35
N GLY A 178 -6.00 -12.75 -22.34
CA GLY A 178 -4.56 -12.53 -22.21
C GLY A 178 -4.18 -11.40 -21.25
N ASP A 179 -3.30 -10.51 -21.69
CA ASP A 179 -2.52 -9.64 -20.80
C ASP A 179 -3.34 -8.59 -20.04
N GLU A 180 -4.43 -8.11 -20.63
CA GLU A 180 -5.34 -7.18 -19.94
C GLU A 180 -5.94 -7.85 -18.68
N HIS A 181 -6.45 -9.08 -18.83
CA HIS A 181 -6.98 -9.84 -17.70
C HIS A 181 -5.89 -10.18 -16.70
N LYS A 182 -4.68 -10.57 -17.13
CA LYS A 182 -3.56 -10.83 -16.19
C LYS A 182 -3.27 -9.61 -15.31
N TYR A 183 -3.24 -8.41 -15.89
CA TYR A 183 -3.03 -7.18 -15.13
C TYR A 183 -4.17 -6.91 -14.14
N ARG A 184 -5.41 -7.13 -14.56
CA ARG A 184 -6.59 -6.97 -13.69
C ARG A 184 -6.60 -7.97 -12.54
N ILE A 185 -6.24 -9.23 -12.79
CA ILE A 185 -6.12 -10.25 -11.74
C ILE A 185 -5.05 -9.87 -10.73
N LYS A 186 -3.87 -9.40 -11.16
CA LYS A 186 -2.82 -8.95 -10.23
C LYS A 186 -3.31 -7.83 -9.32
N ARG A 187 -4.01 -6.82 -9.87
CA ARG A 187 -4.62 -5.76 -9.06
C ARG A 187 -5.69 -6.30 -8.11
N LEU A 188 -6.56 -7.19 -8.59
CA LEU A 188 -7.59 -7.81 -7.75
C LEU A 188 -6.97 -8.59 -6.59
N LEU A 189 -5.83 -9.26 -6.81
CA LEU A 189 -5.10 -9.96 -5.76
C LEU A 189 -4.42 -9.00 -4.78
N ASP A 190 -3.88 -7.87 -5.23
CA ASP A 190 -3.41 -6.79 -4.33
C ASP A 190 -4.55 -6.33 -3.41
N ASP A 191 -5.74 -6.09 -3.96
CA ASP A 191 -6.88 -5.63 -3.15
C ASP A 191 -7.45 -6.76 -2.26
N LEU A 192 -7.42 -8.01 -2.72
CA LEU A 192 -7.94 -9.17 -1.99
C LEU A 192 -7.02 -9.63 -0.86
N LEU A 193 -5.71 -9.63 -1.05
CA LEU A 193 -4.74 -10.16 -0.08
C LEU A 193 -3.96 -9.06 0.63
N GLY A 194 -3.91 -7.86 0.06
CA GLY A 194 -2.90 -6.87 0.41
C GLY A 194 -1.57 -7.21 -0.27
N GLU A 195 -0.74 -6.20 -0.48
CA GLU A 195 0.53 -6.34 -1.20
C GLU A 195 1.51 -7.28 -0.47
N TYR A 196 1.55 -7.24 0.87
CA TYR A 196 2.45 -8.10 1.63
C TYR A 196 2.09 -9.58 1.49
N ASP A 197 0.85 -9.95 1.81
CA ASP A 197 0.44 -11.36 1.75
C ASP A 197 0.41 -11.87 0.32
N PHE A 198 0.04 -11.03 -0.66
CA PHE A 198 0.14 -11.40 -2.06
C PHE A 198 1.59 -11.75 -2.43
N ALA A 199 2.54 -10.86 -2.14
CA ALA A 199 3.94 -11.09 -2.48
C ALA A 199 4.54 -12.28 -1.73
N ILE A 200 4.17 -12.54 -0.47
CA ILE A 200 4.78 -13.61 0.34
C ILE A 200 4.14 -14.98 0.09
N GLU A 201 2.82 -15.03 -0.11
CA GLU A 201 2.08 -16.29 -0.14
C GLU A 201 1.90 -16.83 -1.55
N ILE A 202 1.85 -15.96 -2.56
CA ILE A 202 1.51 -16.36 -3.92
C ILE A 202 2.78 -16.54 -4.75
N GLY A 203 2.79 -17.61 -5.56
CA GLY A 203 3.84 -17.95 -6.51
C GLY A 203 3.41 -17.62 -7.94
N ILE A 204 3.48 -18.63 -8.82
CA ILE A 204 3.07 -18.51 -10.22
C ILE A 204 1.55 -18.34 -10.30
N ILE A 205 1.10 -17.46 -11.19
CA ILE A 205 -0.32 -17.29 -11.52
C ILE A 205 -0.51 -17.67 -12.99
N ASN A 206 -1.24 -18.75 -13.23
CA ASN A 206 -1.72 -19.12 -14.54
C ASN A 206 -3.15 -18.62 -14.69
N CYS A 207 -3.44 -17.92 -15.78
CA CYS A 207 -4.79 -17.47 -16.10
C CYS A 207 -5.36 -18.35 -17.21
N ILE A 208 -6.55 -18.90 -16.97
CA ILE A 208 -7.21 -19.89 -17.82
C ILE A 208 -8.61 -19.38 -18.17
N SER A 209 -9.06 -19.58 -19.41
CA SER A 209 -10.44 -19.24 -19.77
C SER A 209 -11.40 -20.24 -19.14
N LEU A 210 -12.38 -19.77 -18.39
CA LEU A 210 -13.51 -20.58 -17.94
C LEU A 210 -14.41 -20.88 -19.16
N LYS A 211 -14.76 -22.14 -19.39
CA LYS A 211 -15.72 -22.54 -20.43
C LYS A 211 -17.09 -22.78 -19.82
N GLU A 212 -18.13 -22.74 -20.65
CA GLU A 212 -19.49 -23.14 -20.26
C GLU A 212 -19.48 -24.59 -19.76
N GLY A 213 -20.02 -24.84 -18.57
CA GLY A 213 -19.97 -26.15 -17.88
C GLY A 213 -18.87 -26.30 -16.83
N ASP A 214 -17.94 -25.34 -16.72
CA ASP A 214 -16.86 -25.37 -15.72
C ASP A 214 -17.25 -24.71 -14.38
N GLU A 215 -18.54 -24.43 -14.13
CA GLU A 215 -19.01 -23.65 -12.98
C GLU A 215 -18.76 -24.34 -11.63
N ALA A 216 -18.47 -25.65 -11.65
CA ALA A 216 -18.08 -26.43 -10.48
C ALA A 216 -16.56 -26.44 -10.23
N MET A 217 -15.74 -25.89 -11.13
CA MET A 217 -14.29 -25.92 -10.99
C MET A 217 -13.80 -24.92 -9.96
N GLY A 218 -12.98 -25.42 -9.02
CA GLY A 218 -12.26 -24.62 -8.04
C GLY A 218 -13.15 -23.85 -7.05
N TYR A 219 -12.51 -22.99 -6.28
CA TYR A 219 -13.16 -22.16 -5.28
C TYR A 219 -13.39 -20.76 -5.84
N PRO A 220 -14.45 -20.04 -5.41
CA PRO A 220 -14.56 -18.60 -5.65
C PRO A 220 -13.31 -17.87 -5.18
N ILE A 221 -12.81 -16.89 -5.95
CA ILE A 221 -11.53 -16.23 -5.67
C ILE A 221 -11.47 -15.62 -4.27
N GLY A 222 -12.59 -15.17 -3.71
CA GLY A 222 -12.66 -14.67 -2.34
C GLY A 222 -12.27 -15.68 -1.26
N HIS A 223 -12.41 -16.98 -1.53
CA HIS A 223 -11.95 -18.04 -0.63
C HIS A 223 -10.42 -18.02 -0.45
N LEU A 224 -9.65 -17.48 -1.40
CA LEU A 224 -8.19 -17.39 -1.30
C LEU A 224 -7.73 -16.65 -0.03
N ARG A 225 -8.51 -15.66 0.44
CA ARG A 225 -8.23 -14.97 1.71
C ARG A 225 -8.22 -15.95 2.89
N THR A 226 -9.19 -16.85 2.96
CA THR A 226 -9.27 -17.91 3.98
C THR A 226 -8.09 -18.86 3.92
N VAL A 227 -7.71 -19.30 2.71
CA VAL A 227 -6.54 -20.18 2.51
C VAL A 227 -5.27 -19.53 3.05
N VAL A 228 -5.03 -18.28 2.67
CA VAL A 228 -3.85 -17.51 3.11
C VAL A 228 -3.87 -17.30 4.63
N ASP A 229 -5.01 -16.93 5.20
CA ASP A 229 -5.12 -16.68 6.65
C ASP A 229 -4.86 -17.96 7.46
N GLN A 230 -5.36 -19.10 7.00
CA GLN A 230 -5.10 -20.39 7.63
C GLN A 230 -3.60 -20.75 7.61
N ARG A 231 -2.91 -20.57 6.47
CA ARG A 231 -1.45 -20.78 6.37
C ARG A 231 -0.68 -19.89 7.33
N LYS A 232 -1.08 -18.63 7.48
CA LYS A 232 -0.45 -17.69 8.42
C LYS A 232 -0.59 -18.17 9.87
N LEU A 233 -1.75 -18.70 10.25
CA LEU A 233 -1.96 -19.29 11.57
C LEU A 233 -1.07 -20.53 11.78
N GLU A 234 -0.96 -21.39 10.78
CA GLU A 234 -0.11 -22.59 10.81
C GLU A 234 1.40 -22.24 10.87
N ARG A 235 1.82 -21.12 10.27
CA ARG A 235 3.21 -20.60 10.38
C ARG A 235 3.48 -20.03 11.77
N LYS A 236 2.53 -19.28 12.35
CA LYS A 236 2.66 -18.76 13.72
C LYS A 236 2.78 -19.87 14.77
N LYS A 237 2.07 -20.99 14.57
CA LYS A 237 2.23 -22.20 15.40
C LYS A 237 3.61 -22.86 15.28
N ARG A 238 4.41 -22.51 14.26
CA ARG A 238 5.74 -23.05 13.97
C ARG A 238 6.90 -22.11 14.34
N ASP A 239 6.67 -21.08 15.16
CA ASP A 239 7.68 -20.11 15.64
C ASP A 239 8.42 -19.31 14.54
N TYR A 240 7.68 -18.81 13.54
CA TYR A 240 8.21 -17.82 12.58
C TYR A 240 8.18 -16.38 13.15
N PRO A 241 9.12 -15.48 12.75
CA PRO A 241 9.23 -14.13 13.31
C PRO A 241 7.95 -13.28 13.14
N PRO A 242 7.71 -12.33 14.05
CA PRO A 242 6.45 -11.59 14.12
C PRO A 242 6.17 -10.73 12.88
N VAL A 243 4.88 -10.54 12.59
CA VAL A 243 4.37 -9.69 11.51
C VAL A 243 4.83 -8.24 11.74
N ILE A 244 5.53 -7.69 10.76
CA ILE A 244 5.99 -6.29 10.76
C ILE A 244 4.76 -5.37 10.93
N ASN A 245 4.82 -4.37 11.82
CA ASN A 245 3.75 -3.39 11.94
C ASN A 245 3.70 -2.54 10.65
N MET A 246 2.58 -2.61 9.92
CA MET A 246 2.40 -1.99 8.59
C MET A 246 1.59 -0.70 8.62
N VAL A 247 1.10 -0.30 9.80
CA VAL A 247 0.31 0.93 9.97
C VAL A 247 0.82 1.66 11.21
N ASN A 248 1.20 2.92 11.04
CA ASN A 248 1.47 3.76 12.20
C ASN A 248 0.13 4.07 12.88
N THR A 249 -0.11 3.46 14.04
CA THR A 249 -1.29 3.70 14.88
C THR A 249 -0.91 4.63 16.01
N HIS A 250 -0.66 5.89 15.70
CA HIS A 250 -0.74 6.90 16.75
C HIS A 250 -2.20 6.99 17.21
N PRO A 251 -2.47 7.01 18.52
CA PRO A 251 -3.83 7.10 19.02
C PRO A 251 -4.45 8.39 18.49
N LEU A 252 -5.33 8.26 17.50
CA LEU A 252 -6.35 9.25 17.24
C LEU A 252 -7.13 9.36 18.56
N HIS A 253 -7.05 10.54 19.17
CA HIS A 253 -7.75 10.97 20.37
C HIS A 253 -8.72 9.92 20.97
N LYS A 254 -8.40 9.45 22.18
CA LYS A 254 -9.45 9.13 23.15
C LYS A 254 -10.35 10.36 23.28
N GLU A 255 -11.65 10.11 23.48
CA GLU A 255 -12.79 11.06 23.58
C GLU A 255 -13.49 11.29 22.23
N CYS A 256 -14.76 10.92 22.02
CA CYS A 256 -15.90 10.99 22.92
C CYS A 256 -16.57 9.62 23.21
N LYS A 257 -16.51 9.20 24.47
CA LYS A 257 -17.63 8.51 25.11
C LYS A 257 -18.55 9.59 25.68
N SER A 258 -19.67 9.83 25.00
CA SER A 258 -20.94 10.27 25.59
C SER A 258 -21.78 10.82 24.44
N PHE A 259 -22.79 10.09 24.00
CA PHE A 259 -24.16 10.57 23.93
C PHE A 259 -25.05 9.33 24.04
N LEU A 260 -26.15 9.53 24.78
CA LEU A 260 -27.09 8.56 25.32
C LEU A 260 -27.60 7.53 24.32
#